data_AF-A0A439TMY7-F1
#
_entry.id   AF-A0A439TMY7-F1
#
_cell.length_a   1.000
_cell.length_b   1.000
_cell.length_c   1.000
_cell.angle_alpha   90.00
_cell.angle_beta   90.00
_cell.angle_gamma   90.00
#
_symmetry.space_group_name_H-M   'P 1'
#
loop_
_entity.id
_entity.type
_entity.pdbx_description
1 polymer ?
#
loop_
_entity_poly.entity_id
_entity_poly.type
_entity_poly.pdbx_seq_one_letter_code
_entity_poly.pdbx_strand_id
1 'polypeptide(L)' 'MTRSAKRKPVTLDEIESFLDLVARLMEKFPRQAELMTPIWRALERERDKRVETNVILAAARARLTRSPSHTMD' A
#
# COMPACT_ATOMS: atom_id res chain seq x y z
N MET A 1 24.65 -0.12 -19.20
CA MET A 1 23.41 0.46 -18.65
C MET A 1 22.45 -0.66 -18.28
N THR A 2 22.40 -1.05 -17.01
CA THR A 2 21.43 -2.03 -16.51
C THR A 2 20.04 -1.39 -16.50
N ARG A 3 19.11 -1.94 -17.29
CA ARG A 3 17.70 -1.54 -17.23
C ARG A 3 17.24 -1.64 -15.78
N SER A 4 16.77 -0.53 -15.22
CA SER A 4 16.07 -0.51 -13.94
C SER A 4 14.92 -1.51 -14.05
N ALA A 5 15.08 -2.70 -13.46
CA ALA A 5 14.00 -3.66 -13.36
C ALA A 5 12.89 -2.93 -12.61
N LYS A 6 11.77 -2.65 -13.29
CA LYS A 6 10.61 -2.00 -12.68
C LYS A 6 10.24 -2.85 -11.46
N ARG A 7 10.65 -2.40 -10.26
CA ARG A 7 10.32 -3.07 -9.01
C ARG A 7 8.79 -3.12 -8.98
N LYS A 8 8.25 -4.32 -8.77
CA LYS A 8 6.82 -4.48 -8.62
C LYS A 8 6.37 -3.55 -7.49
N PRO A 9 5.26 -2.81 -7.68
CA PRO A 9 4.70 -2.03 -6.59
C PRO A 9 4.40 -2.97 -5.41
N VAL A 10 4.81 -2.57 -4.20
CA VAL A 10 4.48 -3.32 -2.98
C VAL A 10 2.96 -3.35 -2.83
N THR A 11 2.42 -4.52 -2.54
CA THR A 11 0.99 -4.74 -2.32
C THR A 11 0.56 -4.31 -0.92
N LEU A 12 -0.74 -4.10 -0.70
CA LEU A 12 -1.26 -3.77 0.63
C LEU A 12 -0.96 -4.89 1.64
N ASP A 13 -1.17 -6.14 1.25
CA ASP A 13 -0.91 -7.31 2.10
C ASP A 13 0.56 -7.44 2.50
N GLU A 14 1.48 -7.10 1.59
CA GLU A 14 2.91 -7.06 1.91
C GLU A 14 3.23 -5.94 2.92
N ILE A 15 2.59 -4.77 2.81
CA ILE A 15 2.78 -3.67 3.76
C ILE A 15 2.27 -4.06 5.16
N GLU A 16 1.09 -4.66 5.25
CA GLU A 16 0.53 -5.16 6.51
C GLU A 16 1.44 -6.23 7.13
N SER A 17 1.95 -7.17 6.31
CA SER A 17 2.89 -8.19 6.77
C SER A 17 4.20 -7.59 7.32
N PHE A 18 4.67 -6.47 6.75
CA PHE A 18 5.84 -5.76 7.26
C PHE A 18 5.53 -4.96 8.53
N LEU A 19 4.33 -4.39 8.67
CA LEU A 19 3.88 -3.79 9.92
C LEU A 19 3.87 -4.84 11.04
N ASP A 20 3.30 -6.01 10.81
CA ASP A 20 3.29 -7.12 11.77
C ASP A 20 4.71 -7.58 12.14
N LEU A 21 5.63 -7.58 11.18
CA LEU A 21 7.04 -7.87 11.45
C LEU A 21 7.66 -6.80 12.36
N VAL A 22 7.47 -5.51 12.05
CA VAL A 22 8.02 -4.41 12.84
C VAL A 22 7.43 -4.41 14.26
N ALA A 23 6.12 -4.64 14.41
CA ALA A 23 5.47 -4.76 15.72
C ALA A 23 6.13 -5.86 16.57
N ARG A 24 6.30 -7.07 16.00
CA ARG A 24 6.98 -8.18 16.69
C ARG A 24 8.43 -7.85 17.06
N LEU A 25 9.13 -7.08 16.22
CA LEU A 25 10.50 -6.65 16.52
C LEU A 25 10.54 -5.60 17.64
N MET A 26 9.59 -4.65 17.66
CA MET A 26 9.48 -3.66 18.72
C MET A 26 9.15 -4.31 20.07
N GLU A 27 8.27 -5.31 20.08
CA GLU A 27 7.96 -6.11 21.27
C GLU A 27 9.18 -6.93 21.73
N LYS A 28 9.87 -7.60 20.80
CA LYS A 28 11.04 -8.44 21.10
C LYS A 28 12.24 -7.64 21.60
N PHE A 29 12.42 -6.41 21.12
CA PHE A 29 13.57 -5.56 21.43
C PHE A 29 13.14 -4.20 21.99
N PRO A 30 12.57 -4.14 23.20
CA PRO A 30 11.91 -2.93 23.72
C PRO A 30 12.88 -1.75 23.90
N ARG A 31 14.16 -2.00 24.22
CA ARG A 31 15.20 -0.96 24.31
C ARG A 31 15.55 -0.32 22.96
N GLN A 32 15.20 -0.98 21.86
CA GLN A 32 15.51 -0.56 20.49
C GLN A 32 14.25 -0.19 19.72
N ALA A 33 13.06 -0.35 20.31
CA ALA A 33 11.77 -0.11 19.66
C ALA A 33 11.67 1.31 19.09
N GLU A 34 12.18 2.31 19.81
CA GLU A 34 12.20 3.70 19.35
C GLU A 34 12.91 3.87 18.00
N LEU A 35 13.98 3.10 17.74
CA LEU A 35 14.72 3.11 16.48
C LEU A 35 13.92 2.56 15.29
N MET A 36 12.89 1.76 15.56
CA MET A 36 12.01 1.17 14.54
C MET A 36 10.83 2.08 14.21
N THR A 37 10.52 3.06 15.05
CA THR A 37 9.43 4.04 14.84
C THR A 37 9.47 4.73 13.46
N PRO A 38 10.63 5.15 12.91
CA PRO A 38 10.67 5.74 11.58
C PRO A 38 10.24 4.78 10.48
N ILE A 39 10.59 3.49 10.62
CA ILE A 39 10.22 2.42 9.68
C ILE A 39 8.71 2.18 9.77
N TRP A 40 8.19 2.02 10.99
CA TRP A 40 6.74 1.89 11.24
C TRP A 40 5.94 3.01 10.56
N ARG A 41 6.32 4.27 10.82
CA ARG A 41 5.64 5.43 10.24
C ARG A 41 5.74 5.47 8.71
N ALA A 42 6.82 4.95 8.12
CA ALA A 42 6.95 4.88 6.67
C ALA A 42 6.00 3.84 6.06
N LEU A 43 5.84 2.68 6.71
CA LEU A 43 4.91 1.64 6.29
C LEU A 43 3.46 2.11 6.39
N GLU A 44 3.06 2.73 7.51
CA GLU A 44 1.73 3.34 7.68
C GLU A 44 1.41 4.35 6.56
N ARG A 45 2.35 5.25 6.24
CA ARG A 45 2.14 6.21 5.15
C ARG A 45 1.98 5.54 3.78
N GLU A 46 2.71 4.47 3.50
CA GLU A 46 2.57 3.76 2.23
C GLU A 46 1.26 2.96 2.19
N ARG A 47 0.85 2.37 3.32
CA ARG A 47 -0.44 1.70 3.50
C ARG A 47 -1.58 2.65 3.14
N ASP A 48 -1.61 3.84 3.73
CA ASP A 48 -2.66 4.83 3.50
C ASP A 48 -2.76 5.23 2.02
N LYS A 49 -1.62 5.49 1.37
CA LYS A 49 -1.57 5.79 -0.07
C LYS A 49 -2.12 4.65 -0.94
N ARG A 50 -1.87 3.40 -0.55
CA ARG A 50 -2.38 2.23 -1.28
C ARG A 50 -3.88 2.08 -1.12
N VAL A 51 -4.38 2.27 0.09
CA VAL A 51 -5.82 2.27 0.36
C VAL A 51 -6.50 3.37 -0.45
N GLU A 52 -5.99 4.60 -0.41
CA GLU A 52 -6.51 5.72 -1.19
C GLU A 52 -6.51 5.42 -2.70
N THR A 53 -5.39 4.91 -3.23
CA THR A 53 -5.27 4.52 -4.64
C THR A 53 -6.31 3.46 -5.01
N ASN A 54 -6.48 2.43 -4.18
CA ASN A 54 -7.45 1.37 -4.40
C ASN A 54 -8.88 1.91 -4.42
N VAL A 55 -9.22 2.83 -3.52
CA VAL A 55 -10.53 3.51 -3.48
C VAL A 55 -10.77 4.31 -4.76
N ILE A 56 -9.79 5.10 -5.20
CA ILE A 56 -9.89 5.89 -6.43
C ILE A 56 -10.10 4.98 -7.65
N LEU A 57 -9.32 3.90 -7.77
CA LEU A 57 -9.43 2.95 -8.87
C LEU A 57 -10.77 2.21 -8.84
N ALA A 58 -11.27 1.82 -7.68
CA ALA A 58 -12.58 1.20 -7.52
C ALA A 58 -13.70 2.16 -7.95
N ALA A 59 -13.64 3.43 -7.52
CA ALA A 59 -14.60 4.45 -7.92
C ALA A 59 -14.56 4.72 -9.43
N ALA A 60 -13.37 4.77 -10.04
CA ALA A 60 -13.22 4.92 -11.48
C ALA A 60 -13.84 3.74 -12.25
N ARG A 61 -13.61 2.51 -11.79
CA ARG A 61 -14.24 1.30 -12.37
C ARG A 61 -15.76 1.33 -12.23
N ALA A 62 -16.27 1.71 -11.07
CA ALA A 62 -17.71 1.84 -10.84
C ALA A 62 -18.38 2.88 -11.74
N ARG A 63 -17.68 3.98 -12.08
CA ARG A 63 -18.18 4.94 -13.09
C ARG A 63 -18.30 4.31 -14.47
N LEU A 64 -17.29 3.54 -14.89
CA LEU A 64 -17.30 2.88 -16.20
C LEU A 64 -18.40 1.81 -16.30
N THR A 65 -18.67 1.06 -15.22
CA THR A 65 -19.74 0.06 -15.22
C THR A 65 -21.13 0.67 -15.13
N ARG A 66 -21.25 1.86 -14.52
CA ARG A 66 -22.52 2.59 -14.39
C ARG A 66 -22.90 3.34 -15.66
N SER A 67 -21.92 3.77 -16.46
CA SER A 67 -22.18 4.23 -17.81
C SER A 67 -22.62 3.03 -18.64
N PRO A 68 -23.91 2.87 -18.97
CA PRO A 68 -24.28 1.90 -20.00
C PRO A 68 -23.57 2.35 -21.27
N SER A 69 -23.22 1.40 -22.13
CA SER A 69 -22.87 1.67 -23.51
C SER A 69 -23.70 2.86 -24.02
N HIS A 70 -23.06 4.02 -24.21
CA HIS A 70 -23.61 5.07 -25.03
C HIS A 70 -23.41 4.57 -26.47
N THR A 71 -24.21 3.57 -26.81
CA THR A 71 -24.46 3.09 -28.16
C THR A 71 -25.96 3.18 -28.33
N MET A 72 -26.36 3.70 -29.50
CA MET A 72 -27.68 4.17 -29.94
C MET A 72 -27.86 5.68 -29.68
N ASP A 73 -27.89 6.57 -30.67
CA ASP A 73 -27.73 6.53 -32.14
C ASP A 73 -27.24 7.94 -32.57
#